data_AF-A0A1C5KZS5-F1
#
_entry.id   AF-A0A1C5KZS5-F1
#
_cell.length_a   1.000
_cell.length_b   1.000
_cell.length_c   1.000
_cell.angle_alpha   90.00
_cell.angle_beta   90.00
_cell.angle_gamma   90.00
#
_symmetry.space_group_name_H-M   'P 1'
#
loop_
_entity.id
_entity.type
_entity.pdbx_description
1 polymer ?
#
loop_
_entity_poly.entity_id
_entity_poly.type
_entity_poly.pdbx_seq_one_letter_code
_entity_poly.pdbx_strand_id
1 'polypeptide(L)'
;MTVDLISKITDYILLNAYSINSSGFYHGKAGVSLALFEVSRFLQDGYLEEHAFELLQESLLYKGEDLGFADGYAGISFVFYYLIGNKFIDADVDELLGEQELKLQSFVGKMISVTNIPTSTLSICIDRLYLLRREEERNKEEIEQLESFLFSLSEEELETKLLEIMSSNGISISYADGLARWLLYVVYIESFKRALDVSRFDNLFKPIPLWKR
;
A
#
# COMPACT_ATOMS: atom_id res chain seq x y z
N MET A 1 3.32 -16.29 9.50
CA MET A 1 2.25 -16.54 8.50
C MET A 1 2.84 -17.41 7.39
N THR A 2 2.06 -18.24 6.71
CA THR A 2 2.63 -19.11 5.66
C THR A 2 2.88 -18.30 4.39
N VAL A 3 3.98 -18.59 3.68
CA VAL A 3 4.29 -18.03 2.35
C VAL A 3 3.15 -18.29 1.36
N ASP A 4 2.43 -19.40 1.55
CA ASP A 4 1.25 -19.79 0.79
C ASP A 4 0.13 -18.73 0.82
N LEU A 5 -0.18 -18.17 2.00
CA LEU A 5 -1.22 -17.15 2.12
C LEU A 5 -0.83 -15.82 1.44
N ILE A 6 0.44 -15.41 1.58
CA ILE A 6 0.96 -14.22 0.90
C ILE A 6 0.78 -14.39 -0.61
N SER A 7 1.11 -15.56 -1.15
CA SER A 7 1.01 -15.86 -2.58
C SER A 7 -0.43 -15.79 -3.07
N LYS A 8 -1.38 -16.41 -2.34
CA LYS A 8 -2.81 -16.41 -2.72
C LYS A 8 -3.45 -15.03 -2.72
N ILE A 9 -3.16 -14.22 -1.70
CA ILE A 9 -3.64 -12.83 -1.66
C ILE A 9 -2.99 -12.00 -2.76
N THR A 10 -1.72 -12.25 -3.08
CA THR A 10 -1.03 -11.63 -4.20
C THR A 10 -1.70 -11.97 -5.53
N ASP A 11 -2.01 -13.25 -5.78
CA ASP A 11 -2.72 -13.70 -6.98
C ASP A 11 -4.09 -13.02 -7.11
N TYR A 12 -4.84 -12.93 -6.00
CA TYR A 12 -6.11 -12.22 -5.98
C TYR A 12 -5.95 -10.74 -6.32
N ILE A 13 -4.95 -10.06 -5.75
CA ILE A 13 -4.66 -8.66 -6.07
C ILE A 13 -4.32 -8.52 -7.55
N LEU A 14 -3.42 -9.34 -8.09
CA LEU A 14 -3.02 -9.30 -9.50
C LEU A 14 -4.20 -9.48 -10.45
N LEU A 15 -5.06 -10.47 -10.20
CA LEU A 15 -6.26 -10.72 -11.01
C LEU A 15 -7.20 -9.51 -11.09
N ASN A 16 -7.22 -8.67 -10.05
CA ASN A 16 -8.12 -7.53 -9.94
C ASN A 16 -7.42 -6.18 -10.22
N ALA A 17 -6.09 -6.08 -10.13
CA ALA A 17 -5.35 -4.83 -10.18
C ALA A 17 -5.52 -4.05 -11.50
N TYR A 18 -5.58 -4.76 -12.63
CA TYR A 18 -5.76 -4.13 -13.95
C TYR A 18 -7.14 -3.48 -14.12
N SER A 19 -8.13 -3.90 -13.33
CA SER A 19 -9.49 -3.32 -13.34
C SER A 19 -9.60 -2.01 -12.56
N ILE A 20 -8.57 -1.62 -11.81
CA ILE A 20 -8.54 -0.36 -11.07
C ILE A 20 -8.50 0.81 -12.07
N ASN A 21 -9.45 1.73 -11.96
CA ASN A 21 -9.52 2.91 -12.82
C ASN A 21 -8.70 4.10 -12.29
N SER A 22 -8.44 4.16 -10.98
CA SER A 22 -7.64 5.20 -10.36
C SER A 22 -6.14 4.93 -10.56
N SER A 23 -5.34 5.99 -10.69
CA SER A 23 -3.89 5.88 -10.91
C SER A 23 -3.07 6.29 -9.69
N GLY A 24 -3.66 7.01 -8.73
CA GLY A 24 -2.99 7.51 -7.53
C GLY A 24 -2.61 6.43 -6.51
N PHE A 25 -2.22 6.87 -5.32
CA PHE A 25 -1.70 5.98 -4.31
C PHE A 25 -2.79 5.23 -3.55
N TYR A 26 -3.77 5.92 -2.98
CA TYR A 26 -4.71 5.28 -2.06
C TYR A 26 -5.68 4.34 -2.75
N HIS A 27 -6.33 4.77 -3.83
CA HIS A 27 -7.32 3.95 -4.52
C HIS A 27 -6.82 3.42 -5.86
N GLY A 28 -5.61 3.80 -6.26
CA GLY A 28 -5.11 3.59 -7.60
C GLY A 28 -4.01 2.53 -7.71
N LYS A 29 -3.66 2.27 -8.97
CA LYS A 29 -2.64 1.29 -9.36
C LYS A 29 -1.26 1.58 -8.76
N ALA A 30 -0.92 2.83 -8.45
CA ALA A 30 0.39 3.16 -7.88
C ALA A 30 0.56 2.62 -6.45
N GLY A 31 -0.47 2.67 -5.61
CA GLY A 31 -0.36 2.08 -4.27
C GLY A 31 -0.34 0.56 -4.30
N VAL A 32 -1.10 -0.04 -5.23
CA VAL A 32 -1.06 -1.49 -5.44
C VAL A 32 0.31 -1.92 -5.95
N SER A 33 0.88 -1.23 -6.94
CA SER A 33 2.20 -1.55 -7.46
C SER A 33 3.28 -1.46 -6.38
N LEU A 34 3.24 -0.43 -5.52
CA LEU A 34 4.16 -0.33 -4.39
C LEU A 34 4.10 -1.56 -3.48
N ALA A 35 2.89 -2.01 -3.13
CA ALA A 35 2.72 -3.21 -2.30
C ALA A 35 3.28 -4.46 -3.00
N LEU A 36 3.02 -4.62 -4.30
CA LEU A 36 3.51 -5.75 -5.07
C LEU A 36 5.04 -5.73 -5.25
N PHE A 37 5.67 -4.56 -5.38
CA PHE A 37 7.12 -4.43 -5.36
C PHE A 37 7.71 -4.95 -4.05
N GLU A 38 7.17 -4.53 -2.90
CA GLU A 38 7.64 -5.03 -1.60
C GLU A 38 7.46 -6.55 -1.45
N VAL A 39 6.35 -7.09 -1.93
CA VAL A 39 6.09 -8.53 -1.91
C VAL A 39 7.05 -9.27 -2.83
N SER A 40 7.28 -8.77 -4.05
CA SER A 40 8.21 -9.37 -5.02
C SER A 40 9.62 -9.47 -4.46
N ARG A 41 10.12 -8.41 -3.80
CA ARG A 41 11.42 -8.41 -3.14
C ARG A 41 11.47 -9.36 -1.95
N PHE A 42 10.39 -9.44 -1.17
CA PHE A 42 10.32 -10.35 -0.02
C PHE A 42 10.29 -11.83 -0.44
N LEU A 43 9.60 -12.16 -1.53
CA LEU A 43 9.50 -13.50 -2.10
C LEU A 43 10.64 -13.85 -3.07
N GLN A 44 11.41 -12.86 -3.51
CA GLN A 44 12.39 -12.96 -4.61
C GLN A 44 11.72 -13.43 -5.92
N ASP A 45 10.56 -12.84 -6.23
CA ASP A 45 9.74 -13.20 -7.37
C ASP A 45 9.82 -12.13 -8.47
N GLY A 46 10.64 -12.39 -9.49
CA GLY A 46 10.81 -11.47 -10.63
C GLY A 46 9.59 -11.39 -11.55
N TYR A 47 8.72 -12.40 -11.57
CA TYR A 47 7.47 -12.35 -12.35
C TYR A 47 6.48 -11.40 -11.70
N LEU A 48 6.40 -11.43 -10.36
CA LEU A 48 5.60 -10.46 -9.62
C LEU A 48 6.14 -9.03 -9.76
N GLU A 49 7.46 -8.87 -9.76
CA GLU A 49 8.12 -7.58 -9.99
C GLU A 49 7.76 -6.99 -11.35
N GLU A 50 7.70 -7.80 -12.41
CA GLU A 50 7.29 -7.38 -13.75
C GLU A 50 5.86 -6.82 -13.75
N HIS A 51 4.90 -7.51 -13.12
CA HIS A 51 3.53 -7.01 -13.00
C HIS A 51 3.40 -5.77 -12.11
N ALA A 52 4.19 -5.68 -11.03
CA ALA A 52 4.25 -4.47 -10.22
C ALA A 52 4.73 -3.29 -11.08
N PHE A 53 5.71 -3.51 -11.95
CA PHE A 53 6.23 -2.50 -12.88
C PHE A 53 5.20 -2.12 -13.94
N GLU A 54 4.48 -3.08 -14.54
CA GLU A 54 3.40 -2.79 -15.51
C GLU A 54 2.31 -1.89 -14.91
N LEU A 55 1.85 -2.20 -13.69
CA LEU A 55 0.85 -1.37 -12.99
C LEU A 55 1.38 0.04 -12.70
N LEU A 56 2.66 0.17 -12.35
CA LEU A 56 3.31 1.47 -12.20
C LEU A 56 3.34 2.23 -13.52
N GLN A 57 3.69 1.58 -14.64
CA GLN A 57 3.70 2.21 -15.96
C GLN A 57 2.30 2.71 -16.35
N GLU A 58 1.25 1.92 -16.11
CA GLU A 58 -0.12 2.37 -16.35
C GLU A 58 -0.48 3.61 -15.51
N SER A 59 -0.04 3.66 -14.25
CA SER A 59 -0.20 4.84 -13.41
C SER A 59 0.56 6.06 -13.95
N LEU A 60 1.77 5.89 -14.47
CA LEU A 60 2.57 6.97 -15.07
C LEU A 60 1.92 7.51 -16.36
N LEU A 61 1.11 6.71 -17.05
CA LEU A 61 0.33 7.12 -18.22
C LEU A 61 -0.95 7.89 -17.86
N TYR A 62 -1.19 8.19 -16.58
CA TYR A 62 -2.31 9.02 -16.15
C TYR A 62 -2.29 10.37 -16.87
N LYS A 63 -3.42 10.74 -17.49
CA LYS A 63 -3.60 12.01 -18.22
C LYS A 63 -4.69 12.90 -17.61
N GLY A 64 -5.20 12.55 -16.43
CA GLY A 64 -6.21 13.36 -15.77
C GLY A 64 -5.61 14.62 -15.14
N GLU A 65 -6.48 15.42 -14.52
CA GLU A 65 -6.12 16.69 -13.87
C GLU A 65 -6.00 16.56 -12.34
N ASP A 66 -6.23 15.37 -11.77
CA ASP A 66 -6.11 15.19 -10.32
C ASP A 66 -4.63 15.23 -9.93
N LEU A 67 -4.29 16.24 -9.12
CA LEU A 67 -2.96 16.43 -8.55
C LEU A 67 -2.85 15.84 -7.14
N GLY A 68 -3.93 15.26 -6.60
CA GLY A 68 -4.03 14.74 -5.25
C GLY A 68 -3.28 13.42 -5.03
N PHE A 69 -3.16 13.06 -3.76
CA PHE A 69 -2.43 11.85 -3.35
C PHE A 69 -3.24 10.56 -3.57
N ALA A 70 -4.56 10.64 -3.37
CA ALA A 70 -5.42 9.47 -3.39
C ALA A 70 -5.54 8.85 -4.79
N ASP A 71 -5.78 9.71 -5.79
CA ASP A 71 -6.18 9.31 -7.14
C ASP A 71 -5.34 9.94 -8.26
N GLY A 72 -4.40 10.84 -7.91
CA GLY A 72 -3.69 11.70 -8.85
C GLY A 72 -2.16 11.68 -8.77
N TYR A 73 -1.53 12.68 -9.39
CA TYR A 73 -0.07 12.73 -9.60
C TYR A 73 0.76 12.78 -8.32
N ALA A 74 0.30 13.41 -7.23
CA ALA A 74 1.09 13.43 -6.00
C ALA A 74 1.28 12.01 -5.42
N GLY A 75 0.27 11.15 -5.57
CA GLY A 75 0.36 9.74 -5.14
C GLY A 75 1.29 8.94 -6.04
N ILE A 76 1.18 9.13 -7.36
CA ILE A 76 2.06 8.50 -8.35
C ILE A 76 3.52 8.90 -8.08
N SER A 77 3.78 10.19 -7.90
CA SER A 77 5.12 10.74 -7.66
C SER A 77 5.70 10.21 -6.35
N PHE A 78 4.90 10.14 -5.27
CA PHE A 78 5.33 9.54 -4.01
C PHE A 78 5.79 8.09 -4.16
N VAL A 79 5.00 7.27 -4.86
CA VAL A 79 5.37 5.88 -5.14
C VAL A 79 6.65 5.83 -5.97
N PHE A 80 6.76 6.68 -6.98
CA PHE A 80 7.93 6.71 -7.86
C PHE A 80 9.22 7.03 -7.09
N TYR A 81 9.21 8.08 -6.26
CA TYR A 81 10.33 8.42 -5.38
C TYR A 81 10.61 7.32 -4.35
N TYR A 82 9.58 6.68 -3.81
CA TYR A 82 9.74 5.55 -2.91
C TYR A 82 10.52 4.42 -3.59
N LEU A 83 10.12 4.04 -4.80
CA LEU A 83 10.72 2.92 -5.53
C LEU A 83 12.17 3.23 -5.92
N ILE A 84 12.47 4.44 -6.40
CA ILE A 84 13.84 4.88 -6.71
C ILE A 84 14.70 4.89 -5.43
N GLY A 85 14.23 5.55 -4.38
CA GLY A 85 14.97 5.70 -3.12
C GLY A 85 15.30 4.36 -2.46
N ASN A 86 14.44 3.35 -2.66
CA ASN A 86 14.62 1.99 -2.17
C ASN A 86 15.18 1.02 -3.22
N LYS A 87 15.71 1.52 -4.35
CA LYS A 87 16.37 0.73 -5.39
C LYS A 87 15.52 -0.39 -5.99
N PHE A 88 14.21 -0.18 -6.07
CA PHE A 88 13.31 -1.05 -6.84
C PHE A 88 13.41 -0.77 -8.33
N ILE A 89 13.58 0.51 -8.69
CA ILE A 89 13.69 0.95 -10.08
C ILE A 89 14.86 1.92 -10.21
N ASP A 90 15.42 1.99 -11.42
CA ASP A 90 16.40 2.99 -11.82
C ASP A 90 15.78 3.81 -12.96
N ALA A 91 15.46 5.08 -12.69
CA ALA A 91 14.72 5.92 -13.62
C ALA A 91 15.01 7.41 -13.37
N ASP A 92 14.93 8.20 -14.44
CA ASP A 92 15.01 9.66 -14.38
C ASP A 92 13.62 10.25 -14.13
N VAL A 93 13.46 10.89 -12.96
CA VAL A 93 12.19 11.50 -12.55
C VAL A 93 11.84 12.70 -13.44
N ASP A 94 12.83 13.49 -13.83
CA ASP A 94 12.60 14.69 -14.63
C ASP A 94 12.12 14.33 -16.04
N GLU A 95 12.65 13.23 -16.60
CA GLU A 95 12.21 12.70 -17.89
C GLU A 95 10.75 12.23 -17.86
N LEU A 96 10.34 11.54 -16.80
CA LEU A 96 9.04 10.86 -16.74
C LEU A 96 7.93 11.73 -16.15
N LEU A 97 8.24 12.62 -15.21
CA LEU A 97 7.27 13.38 -14.43
C LEU A 97 7.55 14.89 -14.41
N GLY A 98 8.57 15.40 -15.11
CA GLY A 98 9.00 16.79 -14.98
C GLY A 98 7.90 17.84 -15.22
N GLU A 99 7.02 17.66 -16.21
CA GLU A 99 5.91 18.60 -16.45
C GLU A 99 4.87 18.57 -15.31
N GLN A 100 4.57 17.37 -14.82
CA GLN A 100 3.62 17.09 -13.75
C GLN A 100 4.16 17.62 -12.42
N GLU A 101 5.46 17.47 -12.17
CA GLU A 101 6.16 18.00 -11.00
C GLU A 101 6.08 19.53 -10.97
N LEU A 102 6.27 20.21 -12.10
CA LEU A 102 6.06 21.67 -12.16
C LEU A 102 4.61 22.06 -11.83
N LYS A 103 3.63 21.29 -12.31
CA LYS A 103 2.21 21.50 -11.96
C LYS A 103 1.97 21.27 -10.47
N LEU A 104 2.51 20.20 -9.90
CA LEU A 104 2.44 19.88 -8.47
C LEU A 104 3.08 20.98 -7.60
N GLN A 105 4.24 21.50 -7.99
CA GLN A 105 4.92 22.59 -7.29
C GLN A 105 4.12 23.90 -7.31
N SER A 106 3.40 24.15 -8.41
CA SER A 106 2.51 25.32 -8.52
C SER A 106 1.14 25.13 -7.84
N PHE A 107 0.82 23.90 -7.42
CA PHE A 107 -0.48 23.55 -6.88
C PHE A 107 -0.63 23.97 -5.41
N VAL A 108 -1.49 24.97 -5.16
CA VAL A 108 -1.90 25.40 -3.81
C VAL A 108 -3.34 24.91 -3.54
N GLY A 109 -3.52 23.60 -3.45
CA GLY A 109 -4.84 22.94 -3.34
C GLY A 109 -5.53 23.04 -1.97
N LYS A 110 -6.82 22.66 -1.91
CA LYS A 110 -7.59 22.45 -0.66
C LYS A 110 -7.33 21.05 -0.08
N MET A 111 -7.34 20.95 1.25
CA MET A 111 -7.07 19.70 1.97
C MET A 111 -8.36 18.91 1.93
N ILE A 112 -8.25 17.65 1.56
CA ILE A 112 -9.18 16.65 2.01
C ILE A 112 -8.79 16.39 3.48
N SER A 113 -9.73 16.34 4.42
CA SER A 113 -9.38 15.94 5.79
C SER A 113 -9.03 14.45 5.78
N VAL A 114 -8.13 13.97 6.66
CA VAL A 114 -7.93 12.52 6.84
C VAL A 114 -9.27 11.84 7.19
N THR A 115 -10.17 12.55 7.88
CA THR A 115 -11.54 12.09 8.16
C THR A 115 -12.41 11.90 6.92
N ASN A 116 -12.00 12.46 5.78
CA ASN A 116 -12.73 12.38 4.51
C ASN A 116 -12.15 11.33 3.58
N ILE A 117 -11.03 10.68 3.95
CA ILE A 117 -10.57 9.46 3.27
C ILE A 117 -11.35 8.31 3.90
N PRO A 118 -12.24 7.63 3.15
CA PRO A 118 -12.91 6.45 3.66
C PRO A 118 -11.85 5.44 4.11
N THR A 119 -11.85 5.11 5.40
CA THR A 119 -10.90 4.16 5.98
C THR A 119 -11.71 2.97 6.49
N SER A 120 -11.46 1.79 5.93
CA SER A 120 -12.09 0.55 6.39
C SER A 120 -11.60 0.16 7.78
N THR A 121 -12.36 -0.68 8.46
CA THR A 121 -11.95 -1.32 9.73
C THR A 121 -10.59 -2.02 9.57
N LEU A 122 -10.31 -2.60 8.39
CA LEU A 122 -9.04 -3.27 8.11
C LEU A 122 -7.85 -2.33 8.19
N SER A 123 -7.92 -1.17 7.54
CA SER A 123 -6.84 -0.18 7.57
C SER A 123 -6.61 0.35 8.99
N ILE A 124 -7.68 0.58 9.76
CA ILE A 124 -7.56 1.03 11.15
C ILE A 124 -6.81 -0.03 11.98
N CYS A 125 -7.15 -1.31 11.80
CA CYS A 125 -6.44 -2.40 12.49
C CYS A 125 -4.96 -2.47 12.10
N ILE A 126 -4.63 -2.31 10.82
CA ILE A 126 -3.24 -2.32 10.33
C ILE A 126 -2.44 -1.15 10.91
N ASP A 127 -2.99 0.07 10.87
CA ASP A 127 -2.29 1.25 11.37
C ASP A 127 -2.05 1.16 12.88
N ARG A 128 -3.06 0.68 13.62
CA ARG A 128 -2.91 0.43 15.06
C ARG A 128 -1.82 -0.59 15.34
N LEU A 129 -1.84 -1.71 14.63
CA LEU A 129 -0.84 -2.76 14.74
C LEU A 129 0.58 -2.24 14.46
N TYR A 130 0.76 -1.49 13.37
CA TYR A 130 2.04 -0.86 13.04
C TYR A 130 2.53 0.06 14.16
N LEU A 131 1.66 0.91 14.72
CA LEU A 131 2.01 1.82 15.81
C LEU A 131 2.37 1.09 17.11
N LEU A 132 1.60 0.07 17.50
CA LEU A 132 1.85 -0.71 18.72
C LEU A 132 3.22 -1.39 18.68
N ARG A 133 3.64 -1.86 17.51
CA ARG A 133 4.93 -2.55 17.32
C ARG A 133 6.16 -1.67 17.51
N ARG A 134 6.01 -0.34 17.55
CA ARG A 134 7.10 0.57 17.91
C ARG A 134 7.54 0.42 19.37
N GLU A 135 6.64 -0.07 20.23
CA GLU A 135 6.90 -0.42 21.64
C GLU A 135 6.38 -1.85 21.91
N GLU A 136 6.84 -2.84 21.14
CA GLU A 136 6.31 -4.22 21.15
C GLU A 136 6.22 -4.85 22.54
N GLU A 137 7.28 -4.75 23.36
CA GLU A 137 7.30 -5.30 24.72
C GLU A 137 6.19 -4.74 25.62
N ARG A 138 5.87 -3.44 25.46
CA ARG A 138 4.82 -2.78 26.23
C ARG A 138 3.43 -3.15 25.75
N ASN A 139 3.29 -3.39 24.44
CA ASN A 139 2.01 -3.53 23.76
C ASN A 139 1.69 -4.99 23.40
N LYS A 140 2.45 -5.95 23.91
CA LYS A 140 2.42 -7.37 23.53
C LYS A 140 1.01 -7.97 23.53
N GLU A 141 0.25 -7.78 24.62
CA GLU A 141 -1.10 -8.35 24.75
C GLU A 141 -2.06 -7.82 23.67
N GLU A 142 -2.01 -6.52 23.38
CA GLU A 142 -2.87 -5.89 22.38
C GLU A 142 -2.48 -6.30 20.96
N ILE A 143 -1.18 -6.44 20.69
CA ILE A 143 -0.67 -6.99 19.43
C ILE A 143 -1.17 -8.42 19.25
N GLU A 144 -1.02 -9.29 20.25
CA GLU A 144 -1.48 -10.69 20.19
C GLU A 144 -3.00 -10.78 19.95
N GLN A 145 -3.80 -9.91 20.58
CA GLN A 145 -5.25 -9.86 20.35
C GLN A 145 -5.60 -9.45 18.91
N LEU A 146 -4.98 -8.39 18.39
CA LEU A 146 -5.23 -7.92 17.02
C LEU A 146 -4.71 -8.90 15.97
N GLU A 147 -3.59 -9.56 16.22
CA GLU A 147 -3.05 -10.57 15.32
C GLU A 147 -3.85 -11.87 15.34
N SER A 148 -4.32 -12.29 16.51
CA SER A 148 -5.30 -13.38 16.62
C SER A 148 -6.56 -13.03 15.84
N PHE A 149 -7.01 -11.79 15.95
CA PHE A 149 -8.14 -11.33 15.14
C PHE A 149 -7.83 -11.36 13.63
N LEU A 150 -6.66 -10.95 13.16
CA LEU A 150 -6.40 -10.84 11.72
C LEU A 150 -5.80 -12.07 11.05
N PHE A 151 -5.12 -12.96 11.79
CA PHE A 151 -4.18 -13.92 11.19
C PHE A 151 -4.25 -15.35 11.76
N SER A 152 -4.94 -15.61 12.87
CA SER A 152 -4.91 -16.95 13.52
C SER A 152 -5.95 -17.93 12.96
N LEU A 153 -6.20 -17.90 11.65
CA LEU A 153 -7.32 -18.58 11.02
C LEU A 153 -6.88 -19.45 9.85
N SER A 154 -7.69 -20.46 9.52
CA SER A 154 -7.60 -21.14 8.22
C SER A 154 -7.89 -20.16 7.09
N GLU A 155 -7.56 -20.53 5.86
CA GLU A 155 -7.75 -19.67 4.68
C GLU A 155 -9.21 -19.27 4.46
N GLU A 156 -10.15 -20.22 4.59
CA GLU A 156 -11.60 -19.99 4.44
C GLU A 156 -12.14 -19.04 5.54
N GLU A 157 -11.65 -19.21 6.77
CA GLU A 157 -11.99 -18.33 7.89
C GLU A 157 -11.40 -16.93 7.72
N LEU A 158 -10.18 -16.82 7.18
CA LEU A 158 -9.55 -15.54 6.89
C LEU A 158 -10.30 -14.79 5.79
N GLU A 159 -10.69 -15.46 4.70
CA GLU A 159 -11.50 -14.86 3.64
C GLU A 159 -12.83 -14.34 4.20
N THR A 160 -13.54 -15.18 4.95
CA THR A 160 -14.80 -14.81 5.60
C THR A 160 -14.61 -13.59 6.52
N LYS A 161 -13.52 -13.57 7.29
CA LYS A 161 -13.24 -12.48 8.22
C LYS A 161 -12.82 -11.19 7.52
N LEU A 162 -12.05 -11.28 6.44
CA LEU A 162 -11.71 -10.12 5.62
C LEU A 162 -12.99 -9.54 4.98
N LEU A 163 -13.89 -10.39 4.49
CA LEU A 163 -15.21 -9.97 3.98
C LEU A 163 -16.04 -9.28 5.06
N GLU A 164 -16.06 -9.80 6.29
CA GLU A 164 -16.73 -9.18 7.43
C GLU A 164 -16.14 -7.81 7.77
N ILE A 165 -14.80 -7.71 7.86
CA ILE A 165 -14.09 -6.47 8.18
C ILE A 165 -14.32 -5.41 7.11
N MET A 166 -14.40 -5.82 5.84
CA MET A 166 -14.48 -4.92 4.68
C MET A 166 -15.92 -4.63 4.20
N SER A 167 -16.94 -5.11 4.93
CA SER A 167 -18.38 -5.16 4.61
C SER A 167 -19.01 -4.16 3.60
N SER A 168 -20.13 -4.59 3.00
CA SER A 168 -21.03 -3.90 2.04
C SER A 168 -20.49 -3.53 0.65
N ASN A 169 -19.18 -3.31 0.50
CA ASN A 169 -18.56 -2.90 -0.78
C ASN A 169 -17.65 -3.97 -1.42
N GLY A 170 -17.56 -5.17 -0.84
CA GLY A 170 -16.64 -6.22 -1.29
C GLY A 170 -15.20 -6.00 -0.82
N ILE A 171 -14.30 -6.88 -1.27
CA ILE A 171 -12.87 -6.80 -0.92
C ILE A 171 -12.20 -5.76 -1.83
N SER A 172 -11.92 -4.58 -1.27
CA SER A 172 -11.01 -3.59 -1.86
C SER A 172 -9.59 -4.16 -1.98
N ILE A 173 -8.97 -4.04 -3.14
CA ILE A 173 -7.53 -4.33 -3.29
C ILE A 173 -6.65 -3.08 -3.14
N SER A 174 -7.26 -1.93 -2.78
CA SER A 174 -6.58 -0.64 -2.69
C SER A 174 -5.50 -0.61 -1.61
N TYR A 175 -4.63 0.39 -1.69
CA TYR A 175 -3.70 0.70 -0.60
C TYR A 175 -4.40 1.36 0.59
N ALA A 176 -5.41 2.20 0.37
CA ALA A 176 -6.02 2.97 1.47
C ALA A 176 -6.65 2.04 2.51
N ASP A 177 -7.44 1.09 2.04
CA ASP A 177 -8.37 0.35 2.88
C ASP A 177 -8.50 -1.13 2.52
N GLY A 178 -7.65 -1.60 1.60
CA GLY A 178 -7.74 -2.89 0.95
C GLY A 178 -6.59 -3.85 1.23
N LEU A 179 -6.59 -4.94 0.46
CA LEU A 179 -5.63 -6.05 0.59
C LEU A 179 -4.18 -5.64 0.31
N ALA A 180 -3.93 -4.64 -0.54
CA ALA A 180 -2.56 -4.18 -0.78
C ALA A 180 -1.92 -3.61 0.49
N ARG A 181 -2.67 -2.86 1.30
CA ARG A 181 -2.19 -2.34 2.60
C ARG A 181 -1.90 -3.48 3.57
N TRP A 182 -2.80 -4.44 3.64
CA TRP A 182 -2.69 -5.59 4.51
C TRP A 182 -1.46 -6.42 4.14
N LEU A 183 -1.29 -6.72 2.85
CA LEU A 183 -0.18 -7.51 2.34
C LEU A 183 1.17 -6.81 2.61
N LEU A 184 1.23 -5.49 2.42
CA LEU A 184 2.40 -4.69 2.77
C LEU A 184 2.72 -4.79 4.27
N TYR A 185 1.72 -4.76 5.15
CA TYR A 185 1.93 -4.93 6.58
C TYR A 185 2.43 -6.34 6.91
N VAL A 186 1.91 -7.38 6.25
CA VAL A 186 2.43 -8.75 6.40
C VAL A 186 3.90 -8.82 6.00
N VAL A 187 4.29 -8.21 4.88
CA VAL A 187 5.70 -8.14 4.44
C VAL A 187 6.55 -7.40 5.46
N TYR A 188 6.08 -6.29 6.02
CA TYR A 188 6.77 -5.57 7.10
C TYR A 188 7.05 -6.48 8.30
N ILE A 189 6.04 -7.23 8.78
CA ILE A 189 6.18 -8.14 9.92
C ILE A 189 7.14 -9.28 9.64
N GLU A 190 7.01 -9.93 8.50
CA GLU A 190 7.88 -11.04 8.16
C GLU A 190 9.32 -10.57 7.89
N SER A 191 9.50 -9.35 7.36
CA SER A 191 10.82 -8.71 7.23
C SER A 191 11.43 -8.39 8.59
N PHE A 192 10.64 -7.83 9.51
CA PHE A 192 11.06 -7.53 10.88
C PHE A 192 11.51 -8.80 11.61
N LYS A 193 10.72 -9.89 11.54
CA LYS A 193 11.08 -11.20 12.13
C LYS A 193 12.37 -11.79 11.57
N ARG A 194 12.67 -11.51 10.30
CA ARG A 194 13.90 -11.93 9.62
C ARG A 194 15.08 -10.98 9.86
N ALA A 195 14.92 -9.95 10.70
CA ALA A 195 15.91 -8.91 10.94
C ALA A 195 16.39 -8.20 9.66
N LEU A 196 15.50 -8.07 8.67
CA LEU A 196 15.73 -7.25 7.49
C LEU A 196 15.53 -5.76 7.84
N ASP A 197 16.11 -4.87 7.04
CA ASP A 197 15.82 -3.44 7.17
C ASP A 197 14.33 -3.20 6.94
N VAL A 198 13.68 -2.52 7.90
CA VAL A 198 12.27 -2.15 7.84
C VAL A 198 12.06 -0.63 7.92
N SER A 199 13.14 0.16 7.96
CA SER A 199 13.05 1.63 8.05
C SER A 199 12.30 2.24 6.86
N ARG A 200 12.36 1.61 5.69
CA ARG A 200 11.60 2.04 4.50
C ARG A 200 10.08 2.00 4.68
N PHE A 201 9.56 1.18 5.60
CA PHE A 201 8.12 1.12 5.87
C PHE A 201 7.62 2.30 6.71
N ASP A 202 8.52 3.08 7.31
CA ASP A 202 8.15 4.11 8.28
C ASP A 202 7.20 5.16 7.73
N ASN A 203 7.28 5.45 6.44
CA ASN A 203 6.42 6.46 5.82
C ASN A 203 5.19 5.86 5.13
N LEU A 204 5.08 4.53 5.07
CA LEU A 204 3.98 3.85 4.41
C LEU A 204 2.76 3.73 5.32
N PHE A 205 2.97 3.35 6.59
CA PHE A 205 1.86 3.15 7.54
C PHE A 205 1.57 4.36 8.42
N LYS A 206 2.34 5.45 8.27
CA LYS A 206 1.98 6.70 8.94
C LYS A 206 0.62 7.17 8.40
N PRO A 207 -0.31 7.61 9.25
CA PRO A 207 -1.38 8.48 8.81
C PRO A 207 -0.69 9.76 8.32
N ILE A 208 -0.39 9.82 7.01
CA ILE A 208 0.40 10.92 6.46
C ILE A 208 -0.44 12.19 6.60
N PRO A 209 0.08 13.25 7.23
CA PRO A 209 -0.55 14.55 7.15
C PRO A 209 -0.55 14.95 5.68
N LEU A 210 -1.74 15.14 5.12
CA LEU A 210 -1.88 15.62 3.75
C LEU A 210 -1.07 16.91 3.59
N TRP A 211 -0.33 16.95 2.48
CA TRP A 211 0.46 18.09 2.07
C TRP A 211 -0.41 19.34 2.14
N LYS A 212 0.11 20.38 2.76
CA LYS A 212 -0.33 21.74 2.50
C LYS A 212 0.70 22.73 3.01
N ARG A 213 0.80 23.86 2.31
CA ARG A 213 1.30 25.17 2.80
C ARG A 213 2.32 25.14 3.93
#